data_AF-A0A6J8CKA4-F1
#
_entry.id   AF-A0A6J8CKA4-F1
#
_cell.length_a   1.000
_cell.length_b   1.000
_cell.length_c   1.000
_cell.angle_alpha   90.00
_cell.angle_beta   90.00
_cell.angle_gamma   90.00
#
_symmetry.space_group_name_H-M   'P 1'
#
loop_
_entity.id
_entity.type
_entity.pdbx_description
1 polymer ?
#
loop_
_entity_poly.entity_id
_entity_poly.type
_entity_poly.pdbx_seq_one_letter_code
_entity_poly.pdbx_strand_id
1 'polypeptide(L)'
;MGYLQVFINAIVVALMAMYVYENERKMEKMSTKHDQTVLALERKLVDEIKDMKQLLSTKAEKKDFKQIFMACNGNRQSILDTWKKPTMGGDISNTKDSCTNRHLRSTMIENWNGSLIDQVKVELFRNEQLAVEMFFDGRGSTSSNWFTRNRLRYNSFNDLTRMSTLNFFSMNGDQTFDRHFFINGNYGGCPNDKGWMVVIDTADANNRPCKYDKLPGKDYPYILYGPDQQMAQYENGKSENILVCIL
;
A
#
# COMPACT_ATOMS: atom_id res chain seq x y z
N MET A 1 78.72 0.66 23.98
CA MET A 1 77.64 -0.35 23.94
C MET A 1 76.24 0.23 23.73
N GLY A 2 75.92 1.48 24.12
CA GLY A 2 74.55 2.03 24.01
C GLY A 2 74.00 2.23 22.59
N TYR A 3 74.83 2.63 21.62
CA TYR A 3 74.37 2.91 20.24
C TYR A 3 73.84 1.68 19.50
N LEU A 4 74.43 0.50 19.72
CA LEU A 4 73.99 -0.73 19.08
C LEU A 4 72.59 -1.16 19.58
N GLN A 5 72.34 -1.00 20.88
CA GLN A 5 71.03 -1.32 21.46
C GLN A 5 69.93 -0.38 20.95
N VAL A 6 70.24 0.91 20.79
CA VAL A 6 69.31 1.89 20.20
C VAL A 6 68.98 1.55 18.75
N PHE A 7 69.98 1.15 17.96
CA PHE A 7 69.77 0.71 16.58
C PHE A 7 68.92 -0.56 16.48
N ILE A 8 69.19 -1.56 17.32
CA ILE A 8 68.40 -2.80 17.36
C ILE A 8 66.94 -2.50 17.76
N ASN A 9 66.73 -1.67 18.79
CA ASN A 9 65.40 -1.27 19.21
C ASN A 9 64.64 -0.52 18.11
N ALA A 10 65.32 0.37 17.36
CA ALA A 10 64.72 1.09 16.25
C ALA A 10 64.29 0.16 15.11
N ILE A 11 65.11 -0.85 14.78
CA ILE A 11 64.78 -1.86 13.77
C ILE A 11 63.56 -2.69 14.22
N VAL A 12 63.55 -3.12 15.47
CA VAL A 12 62.43 -3.90 16.04
C VAL A 12 61.12 -3.10 16.00
N VAL A 13 61.14 -1.83 16.38
CA VAL A 13 59.96 -0.94 16.30
C VAL A 13 59.51 -0.75 14.85
N ALA A 14 60.43 -0.56 13.90
CA ALA A 14 60.10 -0.42 12.49
C ALA A 14 59.45 -1.70 11.91
N LEU A 15 59.97 -2.88 12.27
CA LEU A 15 59.38 -4.15 11.86
C LEU A 15 57.99 -4.37 12.47
N MET A 16 57.80 -4.04 13.74
CA MET A 16 56.47 -4.10 14.38
C MET A 16 55.48 -3.15 13.71
N ALA A 17 55.89 -1.90 13.41
CA ALA A 17 55.04 -0.93 12.74
C ALA A 17 54.63 -1.39 11.33
N MET A 18 55.55 -1.96 10.55
CA MET A 18 55.24 -2.54 9.24
C MET A 18 54.28 -3.74 9.34
N TYR A 19 54.49 -4.63 10.32
CA TYR A 19 53.62 -5.77 10.56
C TYR A 19 52.19 -5.34 10.93
N VAL A 20 52.05 -4.36 11.83
CA VAL A 20 50.74 -3.80 12.21
C VAL A 20 50.07 -3.16 11.00
N TYR A 21 50.79 -2.31 10.25
CA TYR A 21 50.26 -1.64 9.07
C TYR A 21 49.74 -2.61 7.99
N GLU A 22 50.49 -3.68 7.69
CA GLU A 22 50.04 -4.68 6.72
C GLU A 22 48.78 -5.43 7.17
N ASN A 23 48.68 -5.74 8.47
CA ASN A 23 47.53 -6.45 9.02
C ASN A 23 46.28 -5.57 9.04
N GLU A 24 46.39 -4.30 9.44
CA GLU A 24 45.28 -3.34 9.39
C GLU A 24 44.76 -3.19 7.95
N ARG A 25 45.67 -3.04 6.97
CA ARG A 25 45.30 -2.95 5.55
C ARG A 25 44.61 -4.22 5.03
N LYS A 26 45.04 -5.41 5.50
CA LYS A 26 44.39 -6.68 5.15
C LYS A 26 42.99 -6.79 5.76
N MET A 27 42.83 -6.39 7.02
CA MET A 27 41.55 -6.38 7.72
C MET A 27 40.54 -5.43 7.05
N GLU A 28 40.98 -4.22 6.68
CA GLU A 28 40.14 -3.24 5.99
C GLU A 28 39.63 -3.78 4.64
N LYS A 29 40.52 -4.36 3.82
CA LYS A 29 40.13 -5.02 2.56
C LYS A 29 39.13 -6.15 2.76
N MET A 30 39.28 -6.92 3.84
CA MET A 30 38.38 -8.02 4.17
C MET A 30 36.99 -7.50 4.58
N SER A 31 36.94 -6.43 5.39
CA SER A 31 35.71 -5.73 5.76
C SER A 31 34.99 -5.19 4.53
N THR A 32 35.69 -4.45 3.65
CA THR A 32 35.08 -3.90 2.44
C THR A 32 34.52 -4.98 1.53
N LYS A 33 35.24 -6.11 1.37
CA LYS A 33 34.76 -7.24 0.58
C LYS A 33 33.52 -7.89 1.21
N HIS A 34 33.47 -7.98 2.54
CA HIS A 34 32.31 -8.46 3.26
C HIS A 34 31.10 -7.55 3.02
N ASP A 35 31.26 -6.24 3.22
CA ASP A 35 30.19 -5.24 3.03
C ASP A 35 29.64 -5.24 1.59
N GLN A 36 30.52 -5.34 0.59
CA GLN A 36 30.10 -5.47 -0.82
C GLN A 36 29.30 -6.74 -1.08
N THR A 37 29.69 -7.85 -0.44
CA THR A 37 28.99 -9.13 -0.57
C THR A 37 27.61 -9.06 0.08
N VAL A 38 27.51 -8.45 1.26
CA VAL A 38 26.23 -8.23 1.95
C VAL A 38 25.30 -7.38 1.10
N LEU A 39 25.77 -6.23 0.59
CA LEU A 39 24.97 -5.37 -0.29
C LEU A 39 24.51 -6.08 -1.58
N ALA A 40 25.36 -6.92 -2.17
CA ALA A 40 24.99 -7.70 -3.34
C ALA A 40 23.92 -8.76 -3.02
N LEU A 41 24.02 -9.43 -1.87
CA LEU A 41 23.01 -10.37 -1.40
C LEU A 41 21.69 -9.67 -1.07
N GLU A 42 21.72 -8.51 -0.44
CA GLU A 42 20.52 -7.71 -0.15
C GLU A 42 19.80 -7.30 -1.44
N ARG A 43 20.52 -6.80 -2.44
CA ARG A 43 19.95 -6.46 -3.75
C ARG A 43 19.31 -7.68 -4.41
N LYS A 44 20.01 -8.81 -4.43
CA LYS A 44 19.50 -10.05 -5.01
C LYS A 44 18.22 -10.53 -4.31
N LEU A 45 18.17 -10.44 -2.97
CA LEU A 45 16.98 -10.79 -2.21
C LEU A 45 15.80 -9.85 -2.52
N VAL A 46 16.05 -8.55 -2.66
CA VAL A 46 15.02 -7.57 -3.05
C VAL A 46 14.47 -7.88 -4.44
N ASP A 47 15.33 -8.22 -5.40
CA ASP A 47 14.93 -8.59 -6.76
C ASP A 47 14.10 -9.89 -6.77
N GLU A 48 14.53 -10.93 -6.04
CA GLU A 48 13.76 -12.18 -5.90
C GLU A 48 12.37 -11.96 -5.26
N ILE A 49 12.28 -11.08 -4.25
CA ILE A 49 11.01 -10.70 -3.64
C ILE A 49 10.10 -9.98 -4.65
N LYS A 50 10.67 -9.12 -5.50
CA LYS A 50 9.93 -8.41 -6.55
C LYS A 50 9.38 -9.39 -7.58
N ASP A 51 10.18 -10.36 -8.02
CA ASP A 51 9.77 -11.39 -8.96
C ASP A 51 8.68 -12.29 -8.38
N MET A 52 8.80 -12.69 -7.11
CA MET A 52 7.76 -13.46 -6.43
C MET A 52 6.44 -12.68 -6.32
N LYS A 53 6.49 -11.37 -6.03
CA LYS A 53 5.31 -10.50 -6.03
C LYS A 53 4.64 -10.48 -7.41
N GLN A 54 5.42 -10.36 -8.48
CA GLN A 54 4.90 -10.37 -9.86
C GLN A 54 4.29 -11.73 -10.22
N LEU A 55 4.91 -12.83 -9.81
CA LEU A 55 4.39 -14.18 -10.04
C LEU A 55 3.07 -14.43 -9.28
N LEU A 56 2.93 -13.88 -8.08
CA LEU A 56 1.69 -13.95 -7.31
C LEU A 56 0.57 -13.14 -7.96
N SER A 57 0.86 -11.94 -8.49
CA SER A 57 -0.10 -11.12 -9.22
C SER A 57 -0.57 -11.82 -10.51
N THR A 58 0.35 -12.32 -11.34
CA THR A 58 0.00 -13.08 -12.57
C THR A 58 -0.77 -14.37 -12.28
N LYS A 59 -0.48 -15.07 -11.18
CA LYS A 59 -1.26 -16.24 -10.77
C LYS A 59 -2.67 -15.86 -10.31
N ALA A 60 -2.86 -14.65 -9.77
CA ALA A 60 -4.19 -14.14 -9.44
C ALA A 60 -4.97 -13.73 -10.70
N GLU A 61 -4.31 -13.20 -11.74
CA GLU A 61 -4.94 -12.94 -13.05
C GLU A 61 -5.50 -14.21 -13.71
N LYS A 62 -4.91 -15.39 -13.45
CA LYS A 62 -5.44 -16.68 -13.92
C LYS A 62 -6.70 -17.16 -13.19
N LYS A 63 -7.12 -16.48 -12.13
CA LYS A 63 -8.35 -16.83 -11.42
C LYS A 63 -9.51 -15.96 -11.93
N ASP A 64 -10.67 -16.56 -12.15
CA ASP A 64 -11.84 -15.90 -12.72
C ASP A 64 -12.57 -15.04 -11.67
N PHE A 65 -12.03 -13.85 -11.39
CA PHE A 65 -12.65 -12.90 -10.47
C PHE A 65 -13.98 -12.39 -11.02
N LYS A 66 -15.04 -12.52 -10.24
CA LYS A 66 -16.34 -11.91 -10.48
C LYS A 66 -16.36 -10.50 -9.92
N GLN A 67 -16.57 -9.52 -10.78
CA GLN A 67 -16.82 -8.16 -10.32
C GLN A 67 -18.14 -8.12 -9.54
N ILE A 68 -18.12 -7.52 -8.35
CA ILE A 68 -19.32 -7.39 -7.52
C ILE A 68 -19.60 -5.96 -7.08
N PHE A 69 -18.64 -5.07 -7.24
CA PHE A 69 -18.82 -3.68 -6.89
C PHE A 69 -17.89 -2.78 -7.71
N MET A 70 -18.45 -1.71 -8.24
CA MET A 70 -17.72 -0.71 -9.00
C MET A 70 -18.12 0.66 -8.45
N ALA A 71 -17.15 1.37 -7.87
CA ALA A 71 -17.36 2.68 -7.29
C ALA A 71 -16.81 3.76 -8.20
N CYS A 72 -17.53 4.87 -8.28
CA CYS A 72 -17.41 5.85 -9.34
C CYS A 72 -17.23 7.21 -8.71
N ASN A 73 -16.32 8.02 -9.22
CA ASN A 73 -16.11 9.35 -8.66
C ASN A 73 -17.25 10.31 -9.00
N GLY A 74 -17.49 11.26 -8.10
CA GLY A 74 -18.25 12.47 -8.40
C GLY A 74 -19.74 12.30 -8.70
N ASN A 75 -20.32 11.15 -8.37
CA ASN A 75 -21.73 10.88 -8.63
C ASN A 75 -22.67 11.25 -7.46
N ARG A 76 -22.13 11.88 -6.39
CA ARG A 76 -22.86 12.28 -5.17
C ARG A 76 -23.57 11.12 -4.47
N GLN A 77 -23.02 9.92 -4.57
CA GLN A 77 -23.49 8.75 -3.84
C GLN A 77 -22.38 8.27 -2.92
N SER A 78 -22.75 7.85 -1.71
CA SER A 78 -21.73 7.32 -0.81
C SER A 78 -21.29 5.93 -1.25
N ILE A 79 -19.97 5.71 -1.34
CA ILE A 79 -19.39 4.39 -1.63
C ILE A 79 -19.71 3.43 -0.48
N LEU A 80 -19.45 3.83 0.77
CA LEU A 80 -19.67 2.98 1.93
C LEU A 80 -21.15 2.62 2.08
N ASP A 81 -22.00 3.60 1.87
CA ASP A 81 -23.42 3.47 2.10
C ASP A 81 -24.03 2.60 0.98
N THR A 82 -23.57 2.75 -0.27
CA THR A 82 -23.93 1.86 -1.39
C THR A 82 -23.41 0.44 -1.19
N TRP A 83 -22.20 0.28 -0.65
CA TRP A 83 -21.66 -1.03 -0.26
C TRP A 83 -22.53 -1.72 0.80
N LYS A 84 -23.17 -0.97 1.69
CA LYS A 84 -24.00 -1.52 2.79
C LYS A 84 -25.47 -1.72 2.40
N LYS A 85 -26.02 -0.87 1.52
CA LYS A 85 -27.46 -0.80 1.24
C LYS A 85 -27.74 -1.10 -0.25
N PRO A 86 -28.45 -2.20 -0.59
CA PRO A 86 -28.70 -2.59 -1.98
C PRO A 86 -29.45 -1.54 -2.81
N THR A 87 -30.28 -0.73 -2.15
CA THR A 87 -31.17 0.24 -2.80
C THR A 87 -30.44 1.45 -3.42
N MET A 88 -29.16 1.64 -3.14
CA MET A 88 -28.41 2.83 -3.58
C MET A 88 -27.52 2.60 -4.80
N GLY A 89 -27.17 1.36 -5.12
CA GLY A 89 -26.41 1.02 -6.33
C GLY A 89 -27.28 0.74 -7.56
N GLY A 90 -26.69 0.86 -8.75
CA GLY A 90 -27.16 0.19 -9.97
C GLY A 90 -26.75 -1.27 -9.97
N ASP A 91 -27.39 -2.09 -10.81
CA ASP A 91 -27.10 -3.51 -10.89
C ASP A 91 -25.85 -3.74 -11.76
N ILE A 92 -24.83 -4.42 -11.22
CA ILE A 92 -23.61 -4.68 -11.98
C ILE A 92 -23.80 -5.57 -13.20
N SER A 93 -24.89 -6.36 -13.24
CA SER A 93 -25.26 -7.18 -14.40
C SER A 93 -25.97 -6.39 -15.50
N ASN A 94 -26.38 -5.15 -15.22
CA ASN A 94 -27.08 -4.30 -16.16
C ASN A 94 -26.11 -3.45 -16.99
N THR A 95 -25.93 -3.81 -18.26
CA THR A 95 -25.04 -3.12 -19.20
C THR A 95 -25.46 -1.68 -19.54
N LYS A 96 -26.65 -1.24 -19.13
CA LYS A 96 -27.10 0.16 -19.26
C LYS A 96 -26.62 1.05 -18.12
N ASP A 97 -26.22 0.47 -16.98
CA ASP A 97 -25.72 1.23 -15.84
C ASP A 97 -24.23 1.55 -16.08
N SER A 98 -23.95 2.84 -16.32
CA SER A 98 -22.59 3.34 -16.48
C SER A 98 -22.08 3.90 -15.15
N CYS A 99 -20.80 3.66 -14.86
CA CYS A 99 -20.06 4.20 -13.71
C CYS A 99 -19.76 5.71 -13.83
N THR A 100 -20.79 6.44 -14.24
CA THR A 100 -20.83 7.90 -14.40
C THR A 100 -21.96 8.47 -13.54
N ASN A 101 -23.06 7.74 -13.38
CA ASN A 101 -24.25 8.22 -12.66
C ASN A 101 -24.49 7.51 -11.32
N ARG A 102 -24.06 6.25 -11.17
CA ARG A 102 -24.27 5.46 -9.96
C ARG A 102 -23.14 4.47 -9.75
N HIS A 103 -22.90 4.07 -8.50
CA HIS A 103 -22.05 2.90 -8.23
C HIS A 103 -22.77 1.63 -8.67
N LEU A 104 -22.04 0.64 -9.16
CA LEU A 104 -22.61 -0.66 -9.52
C LEU A 104 -22.36 -1.67 -8.41
N ARG A 105 -23.35 -2.52 -8.17
CA ARG A 105 -23.32 -3.48 -7.08
C ARG A 105 -24.00 -4.79 -7.47
N SER A 106 -23.44 -5.89 -6.99
CA SER A 106 -24.02 -7.23 -7.11
C SER A 106 -24.77 -7.63 -5.84
N THR A 107 -25.82 -8.44 -6.00
CA THR A 107 -26.53 -9.13 -4.91
C THR A 107 -25.66 -10.13 -4.13
N MET A 108 -24.45 -10.43 -4.62
CA MET A 108 -23.48 -11.28 -3.91
C MET A 108 -23.01 -10.65 -2.59
N ILE A 109 -23.06 -9.33 -2.42
CA ILE A 109 -22.62 -8.70 -1.15
C ILE A 109 -23.63 -8.97 -0.03
N GLU A 110 -24.91 -9.03 -0.33
CA GLU A 110 -25.98 -9.44 0.60
C GLU A 110 -25.81 -10.90 1.00
N ASN A 111 -25.41 -11.74 0.04
CA ASN A 111 -25.21 -13.17 0.23
C ASN A 111 -23.79 -13.55 0.65
N TRP A 112 -22.98 -12.59 1.12
CA TRP A 112 -21.57 -12.79 1.45
C TRP A 112 -21.35 -13.97 2.39
N ASN A 113 -22.10 -14.02 3.50
CA ASN A 113 -21.96 -15.07 4.52
C ASN A 113 -22.42 -16.46 4.03
N GLY A 114 -23.24 -16.51 2.98
CA GLY A 114 -23.65 -17.75 2.32
C GLY A 114 -22.73 -18.16 1.16
N SER A 115 -21.75 -17.33 0.81
CA SER A 115 -20.84 -17.53 -0.32
C SER A 115 -19.48 -18.05 0.18
N LEU A 116 -18.92 -19.02 -0.54
CA LEU A 116 -17.54 -19.44 -0.32
C LEU A 116 -16.62 -18.47 -1.08
N ILE A 117 -16.12 -17.45 -0.37
CA ILE A 117 -15.23 -16.45 -0.93
C ILE A 117 -13.80 -16.80 -0.51
N ASP A 118 -12.96 -17.12 -1.48
CA ASP A 118 -11.56 -17.45 -1.22
C ASP A 118 -10.72 -16.17 -1.12
N GLN A 119 -10.96 -15.23 -2.02
CA GLN A 119 -10.14 -14.04 -2.17
C GLN A 119 -10.98 -12.84 -2.58
N VAL A 120 -10.63 -11.67 -2.05
CA VAL A 120 -11.20 -10.39 -2.48
C VAL A 120 -10.10 -9.56 -3.13
N LYS A 121 -10.36 -9.02 -4.31
CA LYS A 121 -9.44 -8.17 -5.07
C LYS A 121 -9.98 -6.73 -5.10
N VAL A 122 -9.12 -5.76 -4.81
CA VAL A 122 -9.39 -4.33 -4.97
C VAL A 122 -8.45 -3.78 -6.02
N GLU A 123 -8.99 -3.07 -6.99
CA GLU A 123 -8.25 -2.46 -8.10
C GLU A 123 -8.60 -0.97 -8.19
N LEU A 124 -7.59 -0.11 -8.21
CA LEU A 124 -7.76 1.32 -8.49
C LEU A 124 -7.28 1.59 -9.91
N PHE A 125 -8.06 2.34 -10.68
CA PHE A 125 -7.72 2.68 -12.05
C PHE A 125 -7.48 4.17 -12.18
N ARG A 126 -6.37 4.54 -12.81
CA ARG A 126 -6.02 5.91 -13.20
C ARG A 126 -5.92 5.97 -14.71
N ASN A 127 -6.72 6.83 -15.36
CA ASN A 127 -6.74 6.96 -16.82
C ASN A 127 -6.82 5.59 -17.52
N GLU A 128 -7.75 4.74 -17.05
CA GLU A 128 -7.98 3.38 -17.57
C GLU A 128 -6.81 2.39 -17.36
N GLN A 129 -5.76 2.79 -16.65
CA GLN A 129 -4.63 1.92 -16.28
C GLN A 129 -4.71 1.50 -14.81
N LEU A 130 -4.41 0.25 -14.52
CA LEU A 130 -4.33 -0.27 -13.15
C LEU A 130 -3.23 0.48 -12.38
N ALA A 131 -3.60 1.17 -11.32
CA ALA A 131 -2.70 1.96 -10.48
C ALA A 131 -2.36 1.24 -9.17
N VAL A 132 -3.36 0.61 -8.55
CA VAL A 132 -3.19 -0.13 -7.29
C VAL A 132 -3.95 -1.44 -7.37
N GLU A 133 -3.34 -2.51 -6.90
CA GLU A 133 -3.96 -3.83 -6.74
C GLU A 133 -3.73 -4.33 -5.31
N MET A 134 -4.79 -4.88 -4.70
CA MET A 134 -4.72 -5.50 -3.39
C MET A 134 -5.52 -6.80 -3.36
N PHE A 135 -4.97 -7.81 -2.69
CA PHE A 135 -5.66 -9.07 -2.43
C PHE A 135 -5.85 -9.29 -0.94
N PHE A 136 -7.07 -9.69 -0.57
CA PHE A 136 -7.47 -10.02 0.79
C PHE A 136 -7.93 -11.47 0.89
N ASP A 137 -7.75 -12.06 2.06
CA ASP A 137 -8.32 -13.36 2.41
C ASP A 137 -9.81 -13.25 2.69
N GLY A 138 -10.62 -13.79 1.77
CA GLY A 138 -12.08 -13.81 1.88
C GLY A 138 -12.61 -14.89 2.81
N ARG A 139 -11.79 -15.89 3.15
CA ARG A 139 -12.27 -17.06 3.90
C ARG A 139 -12.70 -16.65 5.30
N GLY A 140 -13.94 -17.00 5.65
CA GLY A 140 -14.55 -16.62 6.92
C GLY A 140 -14.63 -15.11 7.14
N SER A 141 -14.57 -14.29 6.09
CA SER A 141 -14.84 -12.85 6.19
C SER A 141 -16.35 -12.59 6.12
N THR A 142 -16.73 -11.39 6.55
CA THR A 142 -18.05 -10.82 6.32
C THR A 142 -17.93 -9.70 5.31
N SER A 143 -19.06 -9.24 4.77
CA SER A 143 -19.14 -8.04 3.91
C SER A 143 -18.64 -6.77 4.62
N SER A 144 -18.47 -6.78 5.94
CA SER A 144 -18.00 -5.65 6.74
C SER A 144 -16.56 -5.74 7.24
N ASN A 145 -15.90 -6.90 7.18
CA ASN A 145 -14.56 -7.10 7.77
C ASN A 145 -13.47 -7.60 6.81
N TRP A 146 -13.81 -7.87 5.54
CA TRP A 146 -12.85 -8.39 4.56
C TRP A 146 -11.71 -7.39 4.26
N PHE A 147 -12.02 -6.09 4.30
CA PHE A 147 -11.04 -5.01 4.12
C PHE A 147 -10.38 -4.66 5.46
N THR A 148 -9.46 -5.51 5.90
CA THR A 148 -8.69 -5.32 7.15
C THR A 148 -7.25 -5.76 6.96
N ARG A 149 -6.34 -5.17 7.76
CA ARG A 149 -4.90 -5.47 7.73
C ARG A 149 -4.60 -6.97 7.82
N ASN A 150 -5.27 -7.68 8.74
CA ASN A 150 -5.01 -9.11 8.99
C ASN A 150 -5.41 -10.00 7.81
N ARG A 151 -6.29 -9.51 6.94
CA ARG A 151 -6.74 -10.21 5.74
C ARG A 151 -5.91 -9.82 4.52
N LEU A 152 -5.14 -8.73 4.55
CA LEU A 152 -4.30 -8.34 3.43
C LEU A 152 -3.23 -9.41 3.16
N ARG A 153 -3.29 -10.01 1.97
CA ARG A 153 -2.35 -11.03 1.48
C ARG A 153 -1.29 -10.42 0.56
N TYR A 154 -1.70 -9.47 -0.26
CA TYR A 154 -0.83 -8.77 -1.20
C TYR A 154 -1.33 -7.36 -1.42
N ASN A 155 -0.42 -6.43 -1.66
CA ASN A 155 -0.71 -5.11 -2.18
C ASN A 155 0.42 -4.67 -3.11
N SER A 156 0.10 -3.78 -4.05
CA SER A 156 1.07 -3.20 -4.98
C SER A 156 1.81 -1.99 -4.41
N PHE A 157 1.56 -1.55 -3.17
CA PHE A 157 2.38 -0.52 -2.54
C PHE A 157 3.74 -1.11 -2.11
N ASN A 158 4.80 -0.34 -2.29
CA ASN A 158 6.18 -0.74 -2.01
C ASN A 158 6.51 -0.72 -0.51
N ASP A 159 5.85 0.16 0.25
CA ASP A 159 6.13 0.45 1.67
C ASP A 159 4.99 0.05 2.63
N LEU A 160 3.85 -0.44 2.11
CA LEU A 160 2.78 -1.01 2.94
C LEU A 160 3.10 -2.47 3.31
N THR A 161 3.54 -2.66 4.55
CA THR A 161 3.95 -3.95 5.09
C THR A 161 3.12 -4.34 6.33
N ARG A 162 3.32 -5.58 6.81
CA ARG A 162 2.76 -6.02 8.10
C ARG A 162 3.33 -5.29 9.31
N MET A 163 4.43 -4.54 9.16
CA MET A 163 5.04 -3.77 10.24
C MET A 163 4.73 -2.27 10.17
N SER A 164 4.17 -1.78 9.05
CA SER A 164 3.83 -0.36 8.90
C SER A 164 2.94 0.12 10.06
N THR A 165 3.23 1.31 10.58
CA THR A 165 2.37 1.95 11.58
C THR A 165 1.09 2.44 10.91
N LEU A 166 -0.05 2.19 11.54
CA LEU A 166 -1.37 2.51 11.00
C LEU A 166 -2.26 3.02 12.13
N ASN A 167 -2.99 4.10 11.90
CA ASN A 167 -4.12 4.50 12.75
C ASN A 167 -5.47 4.06 12.16
N PHE A 168 -5.56 3.83 10.85
CA PHE A 168 -6.73 3.24 10.20
C PHE A 168 -6.34 2.18 9.16
N PHE A 169 -7.07 1.06 9.18
CA PHE A 169 -7.13 0.09 8.09
C PHE A 169 -8.50 -0.60 8.16
N SER A 170 -9.53 0.08 7.64
CA SER A 170 -10.87 -0.50 7.58
C SER A 170 -11.75 0.17 6.54
N MET A 171 -12.84 -0.51 6.19
CA MET A 171 -13.87 0.05 5.32
C MET A 171 -14.58 1.24 5.96
N ASN A 172 -14.90 1.17 7.25
CA ASN A 172 -15.55 2.28 7.96
C ASN A 172 -14.61 3.48 8.12
N GLY A 173 -13.30 3.24 8.21
CA GLY A 173 -12.29 4.29 8.35
C GLY A 173 -12.58 5.27 9.48
N ASP A 174 -12.44 6.57 9.20
CA ASP A 174 -12.77 7.65 10.14
C ASP A 174 -14.17 8.20 9.84
N GLN A 175 -15.13 7.75 10.65
CA GLN A 175 -16.54 8.12 10.49
C GLN A 175 -16.83 9.56 10.90
N THR A 176 -15.93 10.22 11.64
CA THR A 176 -16.09 11.63 12.00
C THR A 176 -15.92 12.51 10.77
N PHE A 177 -15.09 12.08 9.82
CA PHE A 177 -14.74 12.82 8.61
C PHE A 177 -15.27 12.18 7.30
N ASP A 178 -16.08 11.12 7.40
CA ASP A 178 -16.55 10.29 6.28
C ASP A 178 -15.40 9.83 5.36
N ARG A 179 -14.29 9.41 5.99
CA ARG A 179 -13.13 8.86 5.32
C ARG A 179 -13.23 7.34 5.37
N HIS A 180 -13.59 6.72 4.25
CA HIS A 180 -13.90 5.29 4.18
C HIS A 180 -12.86 4.55 3.34
N PHE A 181 -12.91 3.21 3.35
CA PHE A 181 -11.89 2.34 2.72
C PHE A 181 -10.48 2.89 2.95
N PHE A 182 -10.18 3.11 4.24
CA PHE A 182 -9.13 4.00 4.68
C PHE A 182 -7.94 3.20 5.18
N ILE A 183 -6.80 3.38 4.52
CA ILE A 183 -5.49 2.83 4.90
C ILE A 183 -4.58 4.01 5.20
N ASN A 184 -4.48 4.37 6.47
CA ASN A 184 -3.80 5.57 6.94
C ASN A 184 -2.68 5.25 7.91
N GLY A 185 -1.53 5.90 7.71
CA GLY A 185 -0.35 5.71 8.55
C GLY A 185 -0.43 6.56 9.81
N ASN A 186 -0.74 7.85 9.66
CA ASN A 186 -0.78 8.79 10.76
C ASN A 186 -1.74 9.96 10.53
N TYR A 187 -2.19 10.56 11.63
CA TYR A 187 -2.74 11.91 11.65
C TYR A 187 -1.68 12.86 12.21
N GLY A 188 -1.16 13.75 11.37
CA GLY A 188 -0.20 14.78 11.74
C GLY A 188 -0.80 16.19 11.68
N GLY A 189 -2.11 16.29 11.47
CA GLY A 189 -2.81 17.50 11.04
C GLY A 189 -2.90 17.55 9.52
N CYS A 190 -3.88 18.25 8.96
CA CYS A 190 -4.25 18.15 7.55
C CYS A 190 -3.07 18.14 6.54
N PRO A 191 -2.05 19.03 6.65
CA PRO A 191 -0.91 19.01 5.72
C PRO A 191 0.05 17.82 5.90
N ASN A 192 -0.06 17.10 7.00
CA ASN A 192 0.82 16.00 7.42
C ASN A 192 0.09 14.66 7.58
N ASP A 193 -1.22 14.62 7.30
CA ASP A 193 -2.00 13.39 7.25
C ASP A 193 -1.53 12.58 6.05
N LYS A 194 -1.03 11.37 6.33
CA LYS A 194 -0.32 10.52 5.36
C LYS A 194 -0.81 9.08 5.43
N GLY A 195 -1.07 8.53 4.25
CA GLY A 195 -1.48 7.14 4.12
C GLY A 195 -1.37 6.65 2.68
N TRP A 196 -1.96 5.48 2.45
CA TRP A 196 -1.88 4.77 1.18
C TRP A 196 -3.14 4.96 0.34
N MET A 197 -4.31 5.00 0.99
CA MET A 197 -5.59 5.10 0.33
C MET A 197 -6.65 5.70 1.26
N VAL A 198 -7.52 6.54 0.72
CA VAL A 198 -8.74 7.03 1.38
C VAL A 198 -9.83 7.28 0.36
N VAL A 199 -11.06 6.86 0.66
CA VAL A 199 -12.28 7.36 0.01
C VAL A 199 -12.77 8.55 0.81
N ILE A 200 -12.87 9.71 0.18
CA ILE A 200 -13.59 10.85 0.73
C ILE A 200 -15.05 10.75 0.30
N ASP A 201 -15.93 10.52 1.27
CA ASP A 201 -17.31 10.10 1.02
C ASP A 201 -18.36 11.07 1.58
N THR A 202 -18.02 12.36 1.57
CA THR A 202 -18.80 13.37 2.29
C THR A 202 -19.60 14.31 1.39
N ALA A 203 -20.89 14.44 1.68
CA ALA A 203 -21.74 15.47 1.09
C ALA A 203 -21.51 16.86 1.72
N ASP A 204 -20.95 16.91 2.93
CA ASP A 204 -20.71 18.14 3.67
C ASP A 204 -19.22 18.49 3.71
N ALA A 205 -18.64 18.66 2.52
CA ALA A 205 -17.22 18.97 2.36
C ALA A 205 -16.83 20.35 2.93
N ASN A 206 -17.80 21.26 3.13
CA ASN A 206 -17.55 22.59 3.65
C ASN A 206 -17.30 22.61 5.17
N ASN A 207 -17.85 21.63 5.91
CA ASN A 207 -17.61 21.49 7.35
C ASN A 207 -16.44 20.56 7.69
N ARG A 208 -15.63 20.15 6.70
CA ARG A 208 -14.46 19.30 6.94
C ARG A 208 -13.21 20.15 7.17
N PRO A 209 -12.35 19.75 8.13
CA PRO A 209 -11.21 20.57 8.53
C PRO A 209 -10.09 20.59 7.49
N CYS A 210 -9.98 19.54 6.66
CA CYS A 210 -8.85 19.41 5.74
C CYS A 210 -9.23 19.77 4.31
N LYS A 211 -8.31 20.47 3.63
CA LYS A 211 -8.52 20.88 2.22
C LYS A 211 -8.72 19.69 1.30
N TYR A 212 -8.04 18.56 1.56
CA TYR A 212 -8.21 17.35 0.76
C TYR A 212 -9.55 16.64 0.99
N ASP A 213 -10.32 17.00 2.03
CA ASP A 213 -11.71 16.54 2.17
C ASP A 213 -12.66 17.32 1.25
N LYS A 214 -12.16 18.36 0.56
CA LYS A 214 -12.89 19.15 -0.45
C LYS A 214 -12.03 19.42 -1.68
N LEU A 215 -12.18 18.61 -2.73
CA LEU A 215 -11.57 18.90 -4.03
C LEU A 215 -12.42 19.93 -4.81
N PRO A 216 -11.87 21.12 -5.15
CA PRO A 216 -12.60 22.11 -5.94
C PRO A 216 -13.05 21.55 -7.29
N GLY A 217 -14.32 21.75 -7.63
CA GLY A 217 -14.90 21.30 -8.90
C GLY A 217 -15.13 19.79 -9.01
N LYS A 218 -14.94 19.03 -7.91
CA LYS A 218 -15.25 17.60 -7.85
C LYS A 218 -16.31 17.35 -6.78
N ASP A 219 -17.33 16.60 -7.14
CA ASP A 219 -18.29 16.07 -6.19
C ASP A 219 -17.73 14.81 -5.52
N TYR A 220 -18.29 14.44 -4.35
CA TYR A 220 -18.01 13.16 -3.72
C TYR A 220 -18.68 12.01 -4.51
N PRO A 221 -18.20 10.78 -4.38
CA PRO A 221 -16.98 10.40 -3.67
C PRO A 221 -15.76 10.64 -4.55
N TYR A 222 -14.58 10.69 -3.95
CA TYR A 222 -13.33 10.59 -4.69
C TYR A 222 -12.27 9.89 -3.85
N ILE A 223 -11.39 9.17 -4.54
CA ILE A 223 -10.39 8.34 -3.88
C ILE A 223 -9.03 8.96 -4.00
N LEU A 224 -8.41 9.29 -2.88
CA LEU A 224 -7.01 9.69 -2.83
C LEU A 224 -6.16 8.47 -2.51
N TYR A 225 -5.07 8.29 -3.25
CA TYR A 225 -4.09 7.27 -2.96
C TYR A 225 -2.67 7.82 -3.17
N GLY A 226 -1.71 7.15 -2.56
CA GLY A 226 -0.32 7.53 -2.64
C GLY A 226 0.28 7.25 -4.03
N PRO A 227 0.84 8.26 -4.74
CA PRO A 227 1.47 8.07 -6.03
C PRO A 227 2.71 7.18 -5.92
N ASP A 228 3.16 6.64 -7.06
CA ASP A 228 4.38 5.83 -7.18
C ASP A 228 4.40 4.62 -6.21
N GLN A 229 3.20 4.11 -5.92
CA GLN A 229 2.99 2.95 -5.07
C GLN A 229 3.58 3.13 -3.65
N GLN A 230 3.53 4.33 -3.08
CA GLN A 230 4.07 4.60 -1.74
C GLN A 230 3.09 5.41 -0.90
N MET A 231 3.28 5.44 0.42
CA MET A 231 2.55 6.34 1.31
C MET A 231 2.80 7.81 0.93
N ALA A 232 1.75 8.63 0.96
CA ALA A 232 1.88 10.06 0.67
C ALA A 232 0.95 10.92 1.51
N GLN A 233 1.22 12.24 1.53
CA GLN A 233 0.31 13.23 2.10
C GLN A 233 -0.95 13.32 1.24
N TYR A 234 -2.12 13.31 1.87
CA TYR A 234 -3.38 13.40 1.12
C TYR A 234 -3.57 14.74 0.43
N GLU A 235 -3.01 15.84 0.95
CA GLU A 235 -3.00 17.14 0.24
C GLU A 235 -2.26 17.08 -1.11
N ASN A 236 -1.31 16.16 -1.26
CA ASN A 236 -0.58 15.91 -2.50
C ASN A 236 -1.09 14.67 -3.25
N GLY A 237 -2.16 14.04 -2.76
CA GLY A 237 -2.74 12.82 -3.31
C GLY A 237 -3.42 13.06 -4.66
N LYS A 238 -3.44 12.02 -5.50
CA LYS A 238 -4.16 12.03 -6.80
C LYS A 238 -5.54 11.40 -6.61
N SER A 239 -6.57 11.88 -7.33
CA SER A 239 -7.97 11.46 -7.17
C SER A 239 -8.47 10.63 -8.37
N GLU A 240 -8.91 9.37 -8.17
CA GLU A 240 -9.28 8.42 -9.26
C GLU A 240 -10.37 7.39 -8.85
N ASN A 241 -10.84 6.49 -9.73
CA ASN A 241 -11.97 5.55 -9.49
C ASN A 241 -11.56 4.23 -8.79
N ILE A 242 -12.48 3.54 -8.07
CA ILE A 242 -12.29 2.20 -7.44
C ILE A 242 -13.08 1.13 -8.21
N LEU A 243 -12.45 0.01 -8.54
CA LEU A 243 -13.11 -1.26 -8.83
C LEU A 243 -12.87 -2.28 -7.71
N VAL A 244 -13.90 -3.04 -7.31
CA VAL A 244 -13.80 -4.13 -6.33
C VAL A 244 -14.36 -5.43 -6.92
N CYS A 245 -13.52 -6.46 -6.93
CA CYS A 245 -13.79 -7.78 -7.50
C CYS A 245 -13.68 -8.87 -6.43
N ILE A 246 -14.44 -9.96 -6.51
CA ILE A 246 -14.27 -11.14 -5.63
C ILE A 246 -14.03 -12.40 -6.44
N LEU A 247 -13.40 -13.40 -5.83
CA LEU A 247 -13.21 -14.73 -6.36
C LEU A 247 -13.78 -15.78 -5.39
#